data_AF-A0A9W8QCN2-F1
#
_entry.id   AF-A0A9W8QCN2-F1
#
_cell.length_a   1.000
_cell.length_b   1.000
_cell.length_c   1.000
_cell.angle_alpha   90.00
_cell.angle_beta   90.00
_cell.angle_gamma   90.00
#
_symmetry.space_group_name_H-M   'P 1'
#
loop_
_entity.id
_entity.type
_entity.pdbx_description
1 polymer ?
#
loop_
_entity_poly.entity_id
_entity_poly.type
_entity_poly.pdbx_seq_one_letter_code
_entity_poly.pdbx_strand_id
1 'polypeptide(L)'
;MWMQDIAPTFTLSDDDGQLYGVDFNSKVGGIICYREASNQFAKPLLAHLDIPRSSASITTEGGAIEADGHVTLIASESFILNDNRNPGQTRTQIEAELSRTLGIQKVLWVPGASRASASPISTLMP
;
A
#
# COMPACT_ATOMS: atom_id res chain seq x y z
N MET A 1 2.48 -1.60 -17.26
CA MET A 1 3.25 -1.04 -16.12
C MET A 1 2.25 -0.39 -15.18
N TRP A 2 2.19 -0.82 -13.93
CA TRP A 2 1.16 -0.39 -12.97
C TRP A 2 1.70 0.72 -12.07
N MET A 3 1.71 1.95 -12.59
CA MET A 3 2.30 3.11 -11.89
C MET A 3 1.66 3.36 -10.52
N GLN A 4 0.35 3.10 -10.40
CA GLN A 4 -0.38 3.21 -9.14
C GLN A 4 0.22 2.36 -8.00
N ASP A 5 0.89 1.25 -8.32
CA ASP A 5 1.39 0.31 -7.32
C ASP A 5 2.88 0.46 -7.01
N ILE A 6 3.60 1.25 -7.81
CA ILE A 6 5.08 1.40 -7.74
C ILE A 6 5.55 2.85 -7.64
N ALA A 7 4.71 3.82 -7.97
CA ALA A 7 4.99 5.23 -7.78
C ALA A 7 4.83 5.61 -6.30
N PRO A 8 5.53 6.66 -5.83
CA PRO A 8 5.35 7.13 -4.47
C PRO A 8 3.93 7.69 -4.26
N THR A 9 3.37 7.46 -3.07
CA THR A 9 2.15 8.14 -2.62
C THR A 9 2.56 9.48 -2.02
N PHE A 10 2.01 10.58 -2.52
CA PHE A 10 2.39 11.91 -2.05
C PHE A 10 1.57 12.35 -0.85
N THR A 11 2.23 13.02 0.09
CA THR A 11 1.63 13.61 1.28
C THR A 11 2.15 15.03 1.48
N LEU A 12 1.36 15.86 2.17
CA LEU A 12 1.78 17.18 2.60
C LEU A 12 1.98 17.14 4.12
N SER A 13 3.06 17.76 4.58
CA SER A 13 3.29 18.01 6.01
C SER A 13 2.31 19.05 6.53
N ASP A 14 1.68 18.77 7.67
CA ASP A 14 0.77 19.71 8.33
C ASP A 14 1.51 20.93 8.91
N ASP A 15 2.81 20.79 9.20
CA ASP A 15 3.61 21.82 9.85
C ASP A 15 3.97 22.97 8.89
N ASP A 16 4.45 22.63 7.69
CA ASP A 16 5.05 23.56 6.73
C ASP A 16 4.54 23.40 5.29
N GLY A 17 3.62 22.46 5.04
CA GLY A 17 3.13 22.16 3.70
C GLY A 17 4.16 21.48 2.80
N GLN A 18 5.30 21.01 3.34
CA GLN A 18 6.32 20.32 2.56
C GLN A 18 5.73 19.05 1.94
N LEU A 19 5.95 18.88 0.63
CA LEU A 19 5.59 17.68 -0.09
C LEU A 19 6.58 16.55 0.23
N TYR A 20 6.06 15.38 0.60
CA TYR A 20 6.81 14.16 0.77
C TYR A 20 6.32 13.10 -0.20
N GLY A 21 7.24 12.25 -0.67
CA GLY A 21 6.92 11.02 -1.38
C GLY A 21 7.05 9.83 -0.46
N VAL A 22 5.93 9.17 -0.15
CA VAL A 22 5.91 7.90 0.59
C VAL A 22 6.23 6.76 -0.36
N ASP A 23 7.31 6.05 -0.04
CA ASP A 23 7.84 4.92 -0.79
C ASP A 23 7.48 3.63 -0.06
N PHE A 24 6.40 2.98 -0.50
CA PHE A 24 5.96 1.68 0.00
C PHE A 24 6.77 0.54 -0.61
N ASN A 25 7.01 -0.52 0.18
CA ASN A 25 7.51 -1.75 -0.41
C ASN A 25 6.39 -2.37 -1.26
N SER A 26 6.60 -2.60 -2.56
CA SER A 26 5.59 -3.21 -3.45
C SER A 26 5.92 -4.66 -3.77
N LYS A 27 4.90 -5.51 -3.94
CA LYS A 27 5.00 -6.89 -4.44
C LYS A 27 4.01 -7.10 -5.58
N VAL A 28 4.20 -6.32 -6.66
CA VAL A 28 3.35 -6.36 -7.85
C VAL A 28 3.08 -7.80 -8.30
N GLY A 29 1.80 -8.18 -8.37
CA GLY A 29 1.36 -9.46 -8.95
C GLY A 29 1.62 -10.71 -8.11
N GLY A 30 2.05 -10.59 -6.84
CA GLY A 30 2.23 -11.75 -5.94
C GLY A 30 3.39 -12.69 -6.32
N ILE A 31 4.19 -12.32 -7.31
CA ILE A 31 5.43 -12.99 -7.66
C ILE A 31 6.54 -12.30 -6.89
N ILE A 32 7.43 -13.11 -6.28
CA ILE A 32 8.66 -12.62 -5.67
C ILE A 32 9.53 -12.03 -6.79
N CYS A 33 9.36 -10.75 -7.05
CA CYS A 33 10.37 -9.91 -7.64
C CYS A 33 10.64 -8.78 -6.65
N TYR A 34 11.93 -8.58 -6.41
CA TYR A 34 12.47 -7.97 -5.23
C TYR A 34 11.92 -6.56 -4.98
N ARG A 35 12.07 -6.14 -3.72
CA ARG A 35 12.47 -4.79 -3.27
C ARG A 35 13.01 -3.85 -4.35
N GLU A 36 13.72 -4.38 -5.34
CA GLU A 36 14.26 -3.75 -6.53
C GLU A 36 13.25 -2.95 -7.36
N ALA A 37 12.02 -3.39 -7.66
CA ALA A 37 11.14 -2.62 -8.56
C ALA A 37 10.65 -1.28 -7.96
N SER A 38 10.20 -1.27 -6.69
CA SER A 38 9.90 -0.01 -5.98
C SER A 38 11.15 0.81 -5.71
N ASN A 39 12.26 0.16 -5.30
CA ASN A 39 13.56 0.83 -5.11
C ASN A 39 14.13 1.42 -6.41
N GLN A 40 13.74 0.91 -7.58
CA GLN A 40 14.19 1.37 -8.89
C GLN A 40 13.35 2.54 -9.42
N PHE A 41 12.11 2.73 -8.94
CA PHE A 41 11.26 3.81 -9.45
C PHE A 41 11.06 4.95 -8.44
N ALA A 42 10.47 4.69 -7.27
CA ALA A 42 10.09 5.76 -6.35
C ALA A 42 11.29 6.55 -5.85
N LYS A 43 12.35 5.86 -5.41
CA LYS A 43 13.56 6.53 -4.90
C LYS A 43 14.28 7.38 -5.98
N PRO A 44 14.60 6.88 -7.20
CA PRO A 44 15.21 7.71 -8.23
C PRO A 44 14.31 8.84 -8.72
N LEU A 45 12.99 8.62 -8.82
CA LEU A 45 12.04 9.66 -9.20
C LEU A 45 12.03 10.80 -8.19
N LEU A 46 11.89 10.49 -6.90
CA LEU A 46 11.86 11.50 -5.84
C LEU A 46 13.17 12.29 -5.76
N ALA A 47 14.30 11.62 -5.97
CA ALA A 47 15.60 12.29 -6.07
C ALA A 47 15.69 13.22 -7.31
N HIS A 48 15.14 12.79 -8.45
CA HIS A 48 15.12 13.62 -9.67
C HIS A 48 14.21 14.85 -9.54
N LEU A 49 13.13 14.74 -8.76
CA LEU A 49 12.17 15.82 -8.51
C LEU A 49 12.53 16.71 -7.32
N ASP A 50 13.61 16.41 -6.59
CA ASP A 50 14.00 17.07 -5.34
C ASP A 50 12.89 17.03 -4.27
N ILE A 51 12.18 15.90 -4.17
CA ILE A 51 11.12 15.67 -3.19
C ILE A 51 11.66 14.76 -2.08
N PRO A 52 11.56 15.16 -0.80
CA PRO A 52 11.93 14.32 0.34
C PRO A 52 11.20 12.97 0.34
N ARG A 53 11.95 11.89 0.54
CA ARG A 53 11.42 10.52 0.57
C ARG A 53 11.11 10.06 1.99
N SER A 54 9.88 9.60 2.22
CA SER A 54 9.49 8.86 3.42
C SER A 54 9.40 7.37 3.11
N SER A 55 10.37 6.58 3.59
CA SER A 55 10.36 5.13 3.37
C SER A 55 9.37 4.45 4.32
N ALA A 56 8.50 3.59 3.80
CA ALA A 56 7.64 2.76 4.64
C ALA A 56 8.31 1.42 5.00
N SER A 57 8.01 0.90 6.18
CA SER A 57 8.43 -0.41 6.70
C SER A 57 7.47 -1.54 6.32
N ILE A 58 6.25 -1.20 5.92
CA ILE A 58 5.24 -2.14 5.45
C ILE A 58 5.32 -2.36 3.93
N THR A 59 4.80 -3.49 3.49
CA THR A 59 4.53 -3.80 2.09
C THR A 59 3.06 -3.52 1.79
N THR A 60 2.81 -2.61 0.86
CA THR A 60 1.49 -2.32 0.30
C THR A 60 1.65 -1.75 -1.11
N GLU A 61 0.55 -1.70 -1.83
CA GLU A 61 0.45 -1.13 -3.18
C GLU A 61 -0.55 0.03 -3.13
N GLY A 62 -0.37 1.05 -3.97
CA GLY A 62 -1.27 2.20 -3.98
C GLY A 62 -2.71 1.82 -4.31
N GLY A 63 -2.94 0.78 -5.11
CA GLY A 63 -4.30 0.25 -5.38
C GLY A 63 -4.99 -0.40 -4.17
N ALA A 64 -4.29 -0.65 -3.06
CA ALA A 64 -4.85 -1.29 -1.87
C ALA A 64 -5.36 -0.30 -0.80
N ILE A 65 -5.16 1.00 -1.02
CA ILE A 65 -5.50 2.08 -0.09
C ILE A 65 -6.19 3.23 -0.80
N GLU A 66 -7.13 3.89 -0.14
CA GLU A 66 -7.84 5.07 -0.64
C GLU A 66 -8.04 6.05 0.53
N ALA A 67 -7.64 7.30 0.37
CA ALA A 67 -7.78 8.33 1.41
C ALA A 67 -9.00 9.21 1.16
N ASP A 68 -9.70 9.64 2.21
CA ASP A 68 -10.85 10.55 2.11
C ASP A 68 -10.47 12.05 2.17
N GLY A 69 -9.17 12.35 2.30
CA GLY A 69 -8.65 13.70 2.48
C GLY A 69 -8.84 14.30 3.88
N HIS A 70 -9.44 13.57 4.82
CA HIS A 70 -9.76 13.98 6.18
C HIS A 70 -9.26 12.93 7.18
N VAL A 71 -7.98 12.59 7.07
CA VAL A 71 -7.23 11.67 7.96
C VAL A 71 -7.83 10.27 8.12
N THR A 72 -8.72 9.83 7.23
CA THR A 72 -9.25 8.47 7.18
C THR A 72 -8.77 7.75 5.91
N LEU A 73 -8.39 6.49 6.08
CA LEU A 73 -7.96 5.60 5.00
C LEU A 73 -8.89 4.40 4.90
N ILE A 74 -9.38 4.09 3.71
CA ILE A 74 -10.00 2.80 3.39
C ILE A 74 -8.88 1.88 2.90
N ALA A 75 -8.79 0.67 3.48
CA ALA A 75 -7.71 -0.25 3.17
C ALA A 75 -8.21 -1.70 3.05
N SER A 76 -7.62 -2.46 2.12
CA SER A 76 -7.96 -3.88 1.94
C SER A 76 -7.27 -4.75 3.00
N GLU A 77 -8.06 -5.39 3.86
CA GLU A 77 -7.55 -6.30 4.89
C GLU A 77 -6.84 -7.51 4.29
N SER A 78 -7.47 -8.16 3.30
CA SER A 78 -6.91 -9.36 2.65
C SER A 78 -5.59 -9.07 1.95
N PHE A 79 -5.35 -7.81 1.57
CA PHE A 79 -4.15 -7.41 0.86
C PHE A 79 -3.02 -7.04 1.81
N ILE A 80 -3.28 -6.23 2.83
CA ILE A 80 -2.22 -5.66 3.66
C ILE A 80 -1.91 -6.54 4.88
N LEU A 81 -2.91 -7.18 5.49
CA LEU A 81 -2.75 -7.89 6.77
C LEU A 81 -2.30 -9.35 6.63
N ASN A 82 -1.89 -9.80 5.44
CA ASN A 82 -1.42 -11.17 5.24
C ASN A 82 0.11 -11.29 5.39
N ASP A 83 0.57 -12.46 5.84
CA ASP A 83 2.00 -12.75 6.02
C ASP A 83 2.80 -12.74 4.71
N ASN A 84 2.15 -12.95 3.56
CA ASN A 84 2.84 -12.82 2.27
C ASN A 84 3.24 -11.38 1.96
N ARG A 85 2.60 -10.37 2.58
CA ARG A 85 2.98 -8.96 2.50
C ARG A 85 3.77 -8.52 3.72
N ASN A 86 3.22 -8.67 4.91
CA ASN A 86 3.74 -8.11 6.15
C ASN A 86 3.92 -9.20 7.21
N PRO A 87 4.90 -10.11 7.04
CA PRO A 87 5.06 -11.28 7.91
C PRO A 87 5.26 -10.88 9.36
N GLY A 88 4.40 -11.41 10.25
CA GLY A 88 4.48 -11.18 11.69
C GLY A 88 4.15 -9.76 12.16
N GLN A 89 3.66 -8.89 11.26
CA GLN A 89 3.16 -7.57 11.63
C GLN A 89 1.71 -7.65 12.08
N THR A 90 1.41 -7.02 13.20
CA THR A 90 0.03 -6.86 13.69
C THR A 90 -0.67 -5.72 12.97
N ARG A 91 -2.01 -5.75 12.97
CA ARG A 91 -2.83 -4.63 12.47
C ARG A 91 -2.42 -3.30 13.09
N THR A 92 -2.20 -3.25 14.41
CA THR A 92 -1.81 -2.03 15.12
C THR A 92 -0.44 -1.50 14.66
N GLN A 93 0.53 -2.38 14.38
CA GLN A 93 1.83 -1.96 13.85
C GLN A 93 1.70 -1.38 12.43
N ILE A 94 0.84 -1.99 11.60
CA ILE A 94 0.56 -1.51 10.24
C ILE A 94 -0.16 -0.16 10.29
N GLU A 95 -1.16 0.00 11.16
CA GLU A 95 -1.87 1.28 11.36
C GLU A 95 -0.92 2.38 11.87
N ALA A 96 -0.01 2.05 12.79
CA ALA A 96 1.00 3.00 13.27
C ALA A 96 1.94 3.46 12.14
N GLU A 97 2.31 2.57 11.23
CA GLU A 97 3.13 2.92 10.07
C GLU A 97 2.37 3.77 9.04
N LEU A 98 1.10 3.44 8.77
CA LEU A 98 0.23 4.26 7.92
C LEU A 98 0.03 5.65 8.52
N SER A 99 -0.13 5.75 9.84
CA SER A 99 -0.20 7.03 10.54
C SER A 99 1.10 7.83 10.39
N ARG A 100 2.25 7.20 10.64
CA ARG A 100 3.57 7.85 10.52
C ARG A 100 3.87 8.35 9.10
N THR A 101 3.45 7.61 8.08
CA THR A 101 3.80 7.91 6.68
C THR A 101 2.77 8.77 5.97
N LEU A 102 1.48 8.58 6.25
CA LEU A 102 0.37 9.24 5.57
C LEU A 102 -0.40 10.25 6.42
N GLY A 103 -0.09 10.39 7.72
CA GLY A 103 -0.84 11.27 8.63
C GLY A 103 -2.24 10.75 8.98
N ILE A 104 -2.51 9.46 8.74
CA ILE A 104 -3.83 8.86 8.95
C ILE A 104 -4.09 8.63 10.44
N GLN A 105 -5.32 8.90 10.89
CA GLN A 105 -5.78 8.65 12.26
C GLN A 105 -6.75 7.46 12.35
N LYS A 106 -7.43 7.14 11.25
CA LYS A 106 -8.42 6.07 11.21
C LYS A 106 -8.26 5.23 9.95
N VAL A 107 -8.26 3.91 10.12
CA VAL A 107 -8.28 2.97 9.00
C VAL A 107 -9.61 2.19 9.01
N LEU A 108 -10.32 2.25 7.89
CA LEU A 108 -11.51 1.45 7.60
C LEU A 108 -11.06 0.22 6.82
N TRP A 109 -10.97 -0.91 7.50
CA TRP A 109 -10.57 -2.18 6.91
C TRP A 109 -11.74 -2.81 6.16
N VAL A 110 -11.61 -2.96 4.85
CA VAL A 110 -12.55 -3.68 4.01
C VAL A 110 -12.13 -5.15 3.94
N PRO A 111 -12.97 -6.10 4.40
CA PRO A 111 -12.69 -7.52 4.25
C PRO A 111 -12.62 -7.87 2.76
N GLY A 112 -11.61 -8.64 2.36
CA GLY A 112 -11.56 -9.21 1.03
C GLY A 112 -12.50 -10.40 0.88
N ALA A 113 -12.84 -10.74 -0.36
CA ALA A 113 -13.51 -12.01 -0.64
C ALA A 113 -12.56 -13.18 -0.34
N SER A 114 -12.97 -14.10 0.52
CA SER A 114 -12.25 -15.36 0.67
C SER A 114 -12.44 -16.19 -0.61
N ARG A 115 -11.36 -16.82 -1.12
CA ARG A 115 -11.45 -17.78 -2.24
C ARG A 115 -12.40 -18.95 -1.95
N ALA A 116 -12.84 -19.12 -0.70
CA ALA A 116 -13.82 -20.12 -0.29
C ALA A 116 -15.27 -19.82 -0.75
N SER A 117 -15.55 -18.64 -1.35
CA SER A 117 -16.88 -18.27 -1.84
C SER A 117 -17.07 -18.43 -3.36
N ALA A 118 -16.03 -18.83 -4.10
CA ALA A 118 -16.18 -19.22 -5.48
C ALA A 118 -16.79 -20.63 -5.54
N SER A 119 -18.13 -20.72 -5.56
CA SER A 119 -18.81 -21.96 -5.91
C SER A 119 -18.27 -22.44 -7.26
N PRO A 120 -17.80 -23.70 -7.39
CA PRO A 120 -17.33 -24.18 -8.68
C PRO A 120 -18.50 -24.08 -9.64
N ILE A 121 -18.31 -23.36 -10.74
CA ILE A 121 -19.25 -23.36 -11.87
C ILE A 121 -19.35 -24.82 -12.30
N SER A 122 -20.42 -25.51 -11.89
CA SER A 122 -20.68 -26.86 -12.38
C SER A 122 -20.95 -26.73 -13.86
N THR A 123 -20.08 -27.33 -14.66
CA THR A 123 -20.24 -27.50 -16.10
C THR A 123 -21.59 -28.15 -16.39
N LEU A 124 -22.60 -27.35 -16.72
CA LEU A 124 -23.74 -27.82 -17.51
C LEU A 124 -23.29 -27.78 -18.96
N MET A 125 -22.72 -28.88 -19.42
CA MET A 125 -22.78 -29.23 -20.84
C MET A 125 -24.11 -29.96 -21.08
N PRO A 126 -24.82 -29.66 -22.18
CA PRO A 126 -25.99 -30.43 -22.59
C PRO A 126 -25.65 -31.87 -22.98
#